data_AF-A0A3R6SRQ5-F1
#
_entry.id   AF-A0A3R6SRQ5-F1
#
_cell.length_a   1.000
_cell.length_b   1.000
_cell.length_c   1.000
_cell.angle_alpha   90.00
_cell.angle_beta   90.00
_cell.angle_gamma   90.00
#
_symmetry.space_group_name_H-M   'P 1'
#
loop_
_entity.id
_entity.type
_entity.pdbx_description
1 polymer ?
#
loop_
_entity_poly.entity_id
_entity_poly.type
_entity_poly.pdbx_seq_one_letter_code
_entity_poly.pdbx_strand_id
1 'polypeptide(L)' 'MVIDLWWQNDMAIKKLSCPLMDTEIDEGICYDIHMNVEGLAPEWTIPEKVLETPDYKKICLQCPNHRDD' A
#
# COMPACT_ATOMS: atom_id res chain seq x y z
N MET A 1 -24.94 31.35 -2.29
CA MET A 1 -24.55 30.63 -3.52
C MET A 1 -23.42 29.69 -3.14
N VAL A 2 -23.64 28.41 -3.36
CA VAL A 2 -22.85 27.27 -2.90
C VAL A 2 -21.55 27.18 -3.69
N ILE A 3 -20.46 27.73 -3.14
CA ILE A 3 -19.11 27.39 -3.59
C ILE A 3 -18.68 26.11 -2.86
N ASP A 4 -18.96 25.00 -3.53
CA ASP A 4 -18.10 23.83 -3.61
C ASP A 4 -17.93 22.99 -2.35
N LEU A 5 -19.07 22.43 -1.92
CA LEU A 5 -19.21 21.10 -1.31
C LEU A 5 -18.68 19.94 -2.22
N TRP A 6 -17.85 20.25 -3.24
CA TRP A 6 -17.31 19.34 -4.25
C TRP A 6 -15.82 19.04 -4.07
N TRP A 7 -15.14 19.64 -3.07
CA TRP A 7 -13.75 19.25 -2.73
C TRP A 7 -13.67 18.24 -1.58
N GLN A 8 -14.73 18.11 -0.79
CA GLN A 8 -14.70 17.31 0.45
C GLN A 8 -15.17 15.85 0.26
N ASN A 9 -15.56 15.44 -0.95
CA ASN A 9 -16.27 14.17 -1.17
C ASN A 9 -15.51 13.05 -1.92
N ASP A 10 -14.24 13.24 -2.35
CA ASP A 10 -13.54 12.22 -3.17
C ASP A 10 -12.15 11.78 -2.67
N MET A 11 -11.74 12.11 -1.44
CA MET A 11 -10.52 11.53 -0.85
C MET A 11 -10.86 10.43 0.16
N ALA A 12 -11.85 9.58 -0.15
CA ALA A 12 -12.00 8.34 0.61
C ALA A 12 -10.73 7.53 0.39
N ILE A 13 -9.82 7.55 1.38
CA ILE A 13 -8.60 6.77 1.33
C ILE A 13 -9.01 5.31 1.20
N LYS A 14 -8.74 4.73 0.03
CA LYS A 14 -9.07 3.35 -0.25
C LYS A 14 -8.19 2.47 0.63
N LYS A 15 -8.84 1.61 1.40
CA LYS A 15 -8.18 0.65 2.27
C LYS A 15 -8.24 -0.74 1.67
N LEU A 16 -7.21 -1.53 1.90
CA LEU A 16 -7.13 -2.91 1.47
C LEU A 16 -6.45 -3.76 2.55
N SER A 17 -6.90 -5.01 2.66
CA SER A 17 -6.28 -5.97 3.56
C SER A 17 -4.90 -6.37 3.04
N CYS A 18 -3.87 -6.21 3.87
CA CYS A 18 -2.49 -6.56 3.55
C CYS A 18 -2.01 -7.72 4.43
N PRO A 19 -1.61 -8.86 3.84
CA PRO A 19 -1.15 -10.03 4.61
C PRO A 19 0.17 -9.78 5.36
N LEU A 20 1.00 -8.83 4.90
CA LEU A 20 2.26 -8.46 5.57
C LEU A 20 2.02 -7.62 6.83
N MET A 21 0.97 -6.82 6.80
CA MET A 21 0.62 -5.93 7.91
C MET A 21 -0.38 -6.57 8.87
N ASP A 22 -1.04 -7.65 8.45
CA ASP A 22 -2.10 -8.34 9.20
C ASP A 22 -3.24 -7.38 9.60
N THR A 23 -3.54 -6.42 8.71
CA THR A 23 -4.56 -5.38 8.92
C THR A 23 -4.94 -4.74 7.58
N GLU A 24 -5.96 -3.88 7.60
CA GLU A 24 -6.26 -2.97 6.49
C GLU A 24 -5.29 -1.79 6.50
N ILE A 25 -4.70 -1.50 5.34
CA ILE A 25 -3.80 -0.38 5.11
C ILE A 25 -4.32 0.50 3.97
N ASP A 26 -3.85 1.74 3.96
CA ASP A 26 -4.13 2.69 2.89
C ASP A 26 -3.44 2.24 1.59
N GLU A 27 -4.08 2.49 0.44
CA GLU A 27 -3.55 2.13 -0.88
C GLU A 27 -2.15 2.72 -1.15
N GLY A 28 -1.84 3.89 -0.59
CA GLY A 28 -0.50 4.49 -0.66
C GLY A 28 0.57 3.62 0.01
N ILE A 29 0.31 3.08 1.21
CA ILE A 29 1.24 2.17 1.89
C ILE A 29 1.40 0.88 1.08
N CYS A 30 0.31 0.36 0.52
CA CYS A 30 0.39 -0.81 -0.36
C CYS A 30 1.26 -0.54 -1.60
N TYR A 31 1.15 0.65 -2.19
CA TYR A 31 1.97 1.07 -3.32
C TYR A 31 3.45 1.18 -2.95
N ASP A 32 3.78 1.77 -1.81
CA ASP A 32 5.17 1.87 -1.34
C ASP A 32 5.80 0.48 -1.13
N ILE A 33 5.03 -0.46 -0.57
CA ILE A 33 5.46 -1.86 -0.43
C ILE A 33 5.68 -2.51 -1.80
N HIS A 34 4.74 -2.34 -2.74
CA HIS A 34 4.89 -2.83 -4.11
C HIS A 34 6.17 -2.30 -4.76
N MET A 35 6.40 -0.99 -4.72
CA MET A 35 7.58 -0.35 -5.31
C MET A 35 8.88 -0.88 -4.70
N ASN A 36 8.91 -1.13 -3.39
CA ASN A 36 10.07 -1.72 -2.75
C ASN A 36 10.32 -3.17 -3.20
N VAL A 37 9.25 -3.97 -3.28
CA VAL A 37 9.33 -5.39 -3.68
C VAL A 37 9.82 -5.53 -5.13
N GLU A 38 9.41 -4.63 -6.02
CA GLU A 38 9.88 -4.52 -7.41
C GLU A 38 11.30 -3.91 -7.54
N GLY A 39 11.93 -3.50 -6.43
CA GLY A 39 13.26 -2.89 -6.41
C GLY A 39 13.31 -1.44 -6.92
N LEU A 40 12.16 -0.78 -6.98
CA LEU A 40 12.00 0.61 -7.43
C LEU A 40 12.07 1.62 -6.28
N ALA A 41 11.95 1.16 -5.04
CA ALA A 41 12.07 1.99 -3.84
C ALA A 41 12.96 1.33 -2.76
N PRO A 42 13.72 2.13 -1.98
CA PRO A 42 14.57 1.62 -0.91
C PRO A 42 13.79 1.15 0.32
N GLU A 43 14.39 0.35 1.20
CA GLU A 43 13.72 -0.25 2.36
C GLU A 43 13.15 0.77 3.38
N TRP A 44 13.71 1.98 3.45
CA TRP A 44 13.24 3.01 4.37
C TRP A 44 11.89 3.62 3.98
N THR A 45 11.36 3.33 2.78
CA THR A 45 10.05 3.83 2.34
C THR A 45 8.90 2.94 2.81
N ILE A 46 9.17 1.78 3.40
CA ILE A 46 8.13 0.83 3.81
C ILE A 46 8.13 0.61 5.32
N PRO A 47 7.01 0.13 5.92
CA PRO A 47 6.97 -0.15 7.35
C PRO A 47 7.99 -1.21 7.77
N GLU A 48 8.67 -0.99 8.89
CA GLU A 48 9.70 -1.91 9.44
C GLU A 48 9.16 -3.34 9.64
N LYS A 49 7.90 -3.47 10.08
CA LYS A 49 7.21 -4.77 10.22
C LYS A 49 7.24 -5.62 8.93
N VAL A 50 7.25 -4.98 7.76
CA VAL A 50 7.37 -5.69 6.48
C VAL A 50 8.76 -6.30 6.33
N LEU A 51 9.81 -5.55 6.68
CA LEU A 51 11.21 -6.00 6.61
C LEU A 51 11.51 -7.12 7.61
N GLU A 52 10.80 -7.17 8.74
CA GLU A 52 10.90 -8.26 9.73
C GLU A 52 10.32 -9.59 9.22
N THR A 53 9.56 -9.59 8.12
CA THR A 53 8.98 -10.79 7.52
C THR A 53 9.94 -11.38 6.49
N PRO A 54 10.57 -12.55 6.73
CA PRO A 54 11.67 -13.06 5.88
C PRO A 54 11.31 -13.22 4.39
N ASP A 55 10.06 -13.58 4.10
CA ASP A 55 9.56 -13.83 2.75
C ASP A 55 8.67 -12.70 2.22
N TYR A 56 8.80 -11.46 2.73
CA TYR A 56 7.84 -10.38 2.42
C TYR A 56 7.71 -10.10 0.92
N LYS A 57 8.82 -10.18 0.17
CA LYS A 57 8.82 -9.99 -1.29
C LYS A 57 7.96 -11.02 -1.99
N LYS A 58 8.11 -12.29 -1.61
CA LYS A 58 7.33 -13.39 -2.19
C LYS A 58 5.85 -13.27 -1.83
N ILE A 59 5.55 -12.95 -0.57
CA ILE A 59 4.18 -12.75 -0.09
C ILE A 59 3.51 -11.61 -0.86
N CYS A 60 4.20 -10.48 -1.05
CA CYS A 60 3.68 -9.36 -1.81
C CYS A 60 3.45 -9.74 -3.28
N LEU A 61 4.42 -10.35 -3.96
CA LEU A 61 4.30 -10.78 -5.36
C LEU A 61 3.15 -11.79 -5.60
N GLN A 62 2.75 -12.52 -4.57
CA GLN A 62 1.63 -13.48 -4.63
C GLN A 62 0.31 -12.90 -4.10
N CYS A 63 0.30 -11.64 -3.67
CA CYS A 63 -0.88 -10.96 -3.13
C CYS A 63 -1.88 -10.67 -4.25
N PRO A 64 -3.20 -10.91 -4.06
CA PRO A 64 -4.21 -10.57 -5.05
C PRO A 64 -4.33 -9.07 -5.34
N ASN A 65 -3.76 -8.23 -4.47
CA ASN A 65 -3.70 -6.78 -4.64
C ASN A 65 -2.38 -6.31 -5.29
N HIS A 66 -1.41 -7.21 -5.54
CA HIS A 66 -0.20 -6.85 -6.27
C HIS A 66 -0.56 -6.66 -7.74
N ARG A 67 -0.22 -5.50 -8.28
CA ARG A 67 -0.58 -5.05 -9.62
C ARG A 67 0.69 -4.77 -10.39
N ASP A 68 0.74 -5.23 -11.64
CA ASP A 68 1.90 -5.04 -12.53
C ASP A 68 1.72 -3.83 -13.48
N ASP A 69 0.61 -3.07 -13.34
CA ASP A 69 0.15 -2.03 -14.27
C ASP A 69 0.36 -0.58 -13.80
#